data_AF-A0A3N5NX78-F1
#
_entry.id   AF-A0A3N5NX78-F1
#
_cell.length_a   1.000
_cell.length_b   1.000
_cell.length_c   1.000
_cell.angle_alpha   90.00
_cell.angle_beta   90.00
_cell.angle_gamma   90.00
#
_symmetry.space_group_name_H-M   'P 1'
#
loop_
_entity.id
_entity.type
_entity.pdbx_description
1 polymer ?
#
loop_
_entity_poly.entity_id
_entity_poly.type
_entity_poly.pdbx_seq_one_letter_code
_entity_poly.pdbx_strand_id
1 'polypeptide(L)'
;AAARRAAGAVSLAVGDAAAALQSFRQSCTTWQELDAPYEVARVRVAIGLAYRQMGDEDGAQMEFEAAQETFDRLGAAPDATRVAALLSPATASSSGPLTGREVEVLRLVAAGKTNKMIGAELTISEKTVARHMSNIFTKLNLTSRAAATAYAYEHKML
;
A
#
# COMPACT_ATOMS: atom_id res chain seq x y z
N ALA A 1 21.87 3.80 4.13
CA ALA A 1 20.60 3.11 3.79
C ALA A 1 20.26 1.97 4.77
N ALA A 2 21.14 1.00 5.03
CA ALA A 2 20.88 -0.11 5.96
C ALA A 2 20.39 0.28 7.38
N ALA A 3 20.96 1.32 7.99
CA ALA A 3 20.53 1.82 9.30
C ALA A 3 19.09 2.35 9.31
N ARG A 4 18.61 2.95 8.21
CA ARG A 4 17.22 3.45 8.09
C ARG A 4 16.22 2.30 7.95
N ARG A 5 16.60 1.21 7.27
CA ARG A 5 15.79 -0.03 7.24
C ARG A 5 15.65 -0.63 8.64
N ALA A 6 16.74 -0.66 9.42
CA ALA A 6 16.69 -1.13 10.80
C ALA A 6 15.80 -0.25 11.68
N ALA A 7 15.91 1.08 11.56
CA ALA A 7 15.05 2.02 12.27
C ALA A 7 13.55 1.83 11.93
N GLY A 8 13.22 1.70 10.64
CA GLY A 8 11.84 1.43 10.22
C GLY A 8 11.32 0.08 10.73
N ALA A 9 12.16 -0.95 10.79
CA ALA A 9 11.77 -2.25 11.37
C ALA A 9 11.47 -2.15 12.87
N VAL A 10 12.21 -1.32 13.62
CA VAL A 10 11.93 -1.04 15.03
C VAL A 10 10.62 -0.28 15.18
N SER A 11 10.39 0.78 14.40
CA SER A 11 9.12 1.53 14.41
C SER A 11 7.92 0.65 14.10
N LEU A 12 8.04 -0.26 13.13
CA LEU A 12 7.01 -1.23 12.79
C LEU A 12 6.71 -2.18 13.97
N ALA A 13 7.76 -2.71 14.60
CA ALA A 13 7.63 -3.62 15.75
C ALA A 13 6.97 -2.96 16.97
N VAL A 14 7.10 -1.65 17.15
CA VAL A 14 6.44 -0.89 18.24
C VAL A 14 5.07 -0.31 17.87
N GLY A 15 4.56 -0.61 16.68
CA GLY A 15 3.21 -0.19 16.26
C GLY A 15 3.14 1.08 15.43
N ASP A 16 4.25 1.80 15.23
CA ASP A 16 4.28 3.06 14.48
C ASP A 16 4.57 2.80 12.99
N ALA A 17 3.56 2.27 12.30
CA ALA A 17 3.65 1.96 10.88
C ALA A 17 3.87 3.21 10.00
N ALA A 18 3.38 4.39 10.43
CA ALA A 18 3.52 5.63 9.67
C ALA A 18 4.98 6.14 9.67
N ALA A 19 5.63 6.19 10.84
CA ALA A 19 7.04 6.55 10.93
C ALA A 19 7.95 5.50 10.26
N ALA A 20 7.58 4.21 10.35
CA ALA A 20 8.26 3.15 9.64
C ALA A 20 8.23 3.38 8.12
N LEU A 21 7.07 3.72 7.55
CA LEU A 21 6.88 3.94 6.13
C LEU A 21 7.73 5.10 5.59
N GLN A 22 7.83 6.21 6.34
CA GLN A 22 8.70 7.33 5.97
C GLN A 22 10.17 6.89 5.88
N SER A 23 10.64 6.15 6.90
CA SER A 23 12.01 5.64 6.96
C SER A 23 12.30 4.63 5.84
N PHE A 24 11.36 3.75 5.52
CA PHE A 24 11.49 2.78 4.45
C PHE A 24 11.52 3.44 3.07
N ARG A 25 10.65 4.43 2.80
CA ARG A 25 10.65 5.14 1.51
C ARG A 25 11.98 5.84 1.24
N GLN A 26 12.52 6.54 2.24
CA GLN A 26 13.84 7.15 2.12
C GLN A 26 14.93 6.11 1.87
N SER A 27 14.87 4.96 2.54
CA SER A 27 15.82 3.87 2.29
C SER A 27 15.68 3.31 0.86
N CYS A 28 14.45 3.19 0.34
CA CYS A 28 14.18 2.69 -0.99
C CYS A 28 14.79 3.61 -2.06
N THR A 29 14.59 4.93 -1.95
CA THR A 29 15.19 5.91 -2.86
C THR A 29 16.71 5.79 -2.90
N THR A 30 17.36 5.75 -1.73
CA THR A 30 18.83 5.62 -1.68
C THR A 30 19.32 4.30 -2.31
N TRP A 31 18.60 3.19 -2.13
CA TRP A 31 19.01 1.92 -2.76
C TRP A 31 18.77 1.87 -4.27
N GLN A 32 17.76 2.59 -4.76
CA GLN A 32 17.54 2.77 -6.19
C GLN A 32 18.67 3.59 -6.83
N GLU A 33 19.09 4.67 -6.20
CA GLU A 33 20.21 5.50 -6.66
C GLU A 33 21.56 4.75 -6.69
N LEU A 34 21.69 3.69 -5.87
CA LEU A 34 22.88 2.85 -5.80
C LEU A 34 22.78 1.60 -6.69
N ASP A 35 21.77 1.49 -7.55
CA ASP A 35 21.51 0.32 -8.41
C ASP A 35 21.59 -1.01 -7.64
N ALA A 36 21.02 -1.05 -6.44
CA ALA A 36 21.00 -2.21 -5.55
C ALA A 36 19.61 -2.89 -5.55
N PRO A 37 19.21 -3.60 -6.63
CA PRO A 37 17.84 -4.10 -6.81
C PRO A 37 17.42 -5.09 -5.72
N TYR A 38 18.33 -5.89 -5.20
CA TYR A 38 18.06 -6.80 -4.09
C TYR A 38 17.66 -6.05 -2.81
N GLU A 39 18.36 -4.97 -2.48
CA GLU A 39 18.05 -4.16 -1.30
C GLU A 39 16.76 -3.36 -1.47
N VAL A 40 16.46 -2.90 -2.70
CA VAL A 40 15.16 -2.32 -3.04
C VAL A 40 14.04 -3.32 -2.77
N ALA A 41 14.16 -4.56 -3.25
CA ALA A 41 13.15 -5.60 -3.04
C ALA A 41 12.92 -5.90 -1.54
N ARG A 42 14.00 -5.98 -0.73
CA ARG A 42 13.88 -6.16 0.72
C ARG A 42 13.17 -5.00 1.42
N VAL A 43 13.42 -3.77 0.99
CA VAL A 43 12.73 -2.60 1.55
C VAL A 43 11.26 -2.59 1.13
N ARG A 44 10.93 -2.98 -0.11
CA ARG A 44 9.53 -3.12 -0.56
C ARG A 44 8.74 -4.11 0.29
N VAL A 45 9.32 -5.26 0.65
CA VAL A 45 8.67 -6.19 1.59
C VAL A 45 8.34 -5.50 2.93
N ALA A 46 9.26 -4.70 3.47
CA ALA A 46 9.04 -3.98 4.72
C ALA A 46 7.93 -2.91 4.59
N ILE A 47 7.86 -2.20 3.45
CA ILE A 47 6.78 -1.26 3.13
C ILE A 47 5.45 -2.00 3.05
N GLY A 48 5.40 -3.16 2.39
CA GLY A 48 4.17 -3.95 2.29
C GLY A 48 3.65 -4.44 3.64
N LEU A 49 4.56 -4.85 4.55
CA LEU A 49 4.18 -5.21 5.92
C LEU A 49 3.64 -4.01 6.72
N ALA A 50 4.22 -2.82 6.52
CA ALA A 50 3.69 -1.58 7.12
C ALA A 50 2.28 -1.26 6.63
N TYR A 51 2.02 -1.42 5.32
CA TYR A 51 0.67 -1.25 4.77
C TYR A 51 -0.34 -2.24 5.34
N ARG A 52 0.03 -3.53 5.43
CA ARG A 52 -0.82 -4.57 6.04
C ARG A 52 -1.17 -4.24 7.49
N GLN A 53 -0.21 -3.75 8.27
CA GLN A 53 -0.47 -3.33 9.66
C GLN A 53 -1.44 -2.13 9.75
N MET A 54 -1.49 -1.28 8.73
CA MET A 54 -2.45 -0.18 8.62
C MET A 54 -3.80 -0.62 8.02
N GLY A 55 -3.98 -1.90 7.70
CA GLY A 55 -5.18 -2.43 7.03
C GLY A 55 -5.27 -2.10 5.53
N ASP A 56 -4.17 -1.62 4.95
CA ASP A 56 -4.06 -1.30 3.52
C ASP A 56 -3.54 -2.54 2.75
N GLU A 57 -4.40 -3.54 2.58
CA GLU A 57 -4.03 -4.79 1.89
C GLU A 57 -3.70 -4.58 0.41
N ASP A 58 -4.36 -3.65 -0.28
CA ASP A 58 -4.06 -3.36 -1.69
C ASP A 58 -2.65 -2.77 -1.86
N GLY A 59 -2.26 -1.86 -0.96
CA GLY A 59 -0.92 -1.29 -0.89
C GLY A 59 0.11 -2.35 -0.52
N ALA A 60 -0.22 -3.21 0.45
CA ALA A 60 0.64 -4.33 0.86
C ALA A 60 0.92 -5.27 -0.33
N GLN A 61 -0.14 -5.70 -1.01
CA GLN A 61 -0.07 -6.58 -2.17
C GLN A 61 0.78 -5.96 -3.29
N MET A 62 0.61 -4.66 -3.60
CA MET A 62 1.41 -3.99 -4.62
C MET A 62 2.91 -4.05 -4.33
N GLU A 63 3.32 -3.83 -3.07
CA GLU A 63 4.73 -3.86 -2.70
C GLU A 63 5.30 -5.27 -2.67
N PHE A 64 4.52 -6.26 -2.27
CA PHE A 64 4.91 -7.67 -2.34
C PHE A 64 5.06 -8.16 -3.78
N GLU A 65 4.14 -7.83 -4.69
CA GLU A 65 4.25 -8.14 -6.13
C GLU A 65 5.54 -7.56 -6.72
N ALA A 66 5.83 -6.28 -6.45
CA ALA A 66 7.05 -5.62 -6.94
C ALA A 66 8.35 -6.20 -6.35
N ALA A 67 8.32 -6.62 -5.08
CA ALA A 67 9.44 -7.31 -4.44
C ALA A 67 9.66 -8.69 -5.06
N GLN A 68 8.58 -9.46 -5.25
CA GLN A 68 8.62 -10.80 -5.84
C GLN A 68 9.22 -10.77 -7.26
N GLU A 69 8.73 -9.89 -8.12
CA GLU A 69 9.26 -9.73 -9.49
C GLU A 69 10.78 -9.48 -9.49
N THR A 70 11.25 -8.65 -8.54
CA THR A 70 12.68 -8.35 -8.43
C THR A 70 13.48 -9.55 -7.89
N PHE A 71 12.97 -10.28 -6.90
CA PHE A 71 13.64 -11.50 -6.41
C PHE A 71 13.69 -12.60 -7.48
N ASP A 72 12.61 -12.78 -8.26
CA ASP A 72 12.56 -13.73 -9.36
C ASP A 72 13.59 -13.38 -10.44
N ARG A 73 13.66 -12.11 -10.85
CA ARG A 73 14.65 -11.62 -11.83
C ARG A 73 16.10 -11.84 -11.36
N LEU A 74 16.35 -11.77 -10.05
CA LEU A 74 17.67 -11.98 -9.46
C LEU A 74 17.97 -13.45 -9.14
N GLY A 75 17.01 -14.37 -9.32
CA GLY A 75 17.17 -15.77 -8.92
C GLY A 75 17.24 -15.98 -7.40
N ALA A 76 16.76 -15.03 -6.60
CA ALA A 76 16.76 -15.10 -5.13
C ALA A 76 15.61 -15.98 -4.61
N ALA A 77 15.64 -17.26 -4.95
CA ALA A 77 14.55 -18.22 -4.71
C ALA A 77 14.05 -18.29 -3.25
N PRO A 78 14.91 -18.24 -2.21
CA PRO A 78 14.43 -18.24 -0.83
C PRO A 78 13.57 -17.00 -0.50
N ASP A 79 13.98 -15.83 -0.98
CA ASP A 79 13.27 -14.57 -0.74
C ASP A 79 11.97 -14.50 -1.55
N ALA A 80 11.99 -14.93 -2.81
CA ALA A 80 10.79 -15.07 -3.63
C ALA A 80 9.73 -15.97 -2.96
N THR A 81 10.16 -17.11 -2.42
CA THR A 81 9.27 -18.05 -1.71
C THR A 81 8.65 -17.41 -0.46
N ARG A 82 9.44 -16.66 0.33
CA ARG A 82 8.93 -15.95 1.51
C ARG A 82 7.88 -14.90 1.14
N VAL A 83 8.10 -14.14 0.06
CA VAL A 83 7.15 -13.10 -0.39
C VAL A 83 5.88 -13.73 -0.96
N ALA A 84 5.98 -14.84 -1.70
CA ALA A 84 4.82 -15.58 -2.20
C ALA A 84 3.87 -16.04 -1.06
N ALA A 85 4.43 -16.43 0.09
CA ALA A 85 3.63 -16.75 1.27
C ALA A 85 2.88 -15.53 1.84
N LEU A 86 3.42 -14.31 1.70
CA LEU A 86 2.76 -13.07 2.14
C LEU A 86 1.64 -12.61 1.20
N LEU A 87 1.70 -13.02 -0.07
CA LEU A 87 0.68 -12.77 -1.09
C LEU A 87 -0.49 -13.76 -1.03
N SER A 88 -0.34 -14.87 -0.31
CA SER A 88 -1.43 -15.80 -0.11
C SER A 88 -2.58 -15.11 0.64
N PRO A 89 -3.83 -15.23 0.17
CA PRO A 89 -4.94 -14.50 0.75
C PRO A 89 -5.21 -14.99 2.19
N ALA A 90 -4.73 -14.25 3.18
CA ALA A 90 -5.32 -14.28 4.51
C ALA A 90 -6.68 -13.61 4.38
N THR A 91 -7.76 -14.37 4.56
CA THR A 91 -9.16 -13.96 4.44
C THR A 91 -9.42 -12.60 5.09
N ALA A 92 -9.34 -11.53 4.29
CA ALA A 92 -9.68 -10.18 4.72
C ALA A 92 -11.20 -10.14 4.94
N SER A 93 -11.58 -10.29 6.20
CA SER A 93 -12.97 -10.26 6.64
C SER A 93 -13.43 -8.81 6.65
N SER A 94 -13.78 -8.25 5.49
CA SER A 94 -14.49 -6.98 5.43
C SER A 94 -15.98 -7.23 5.65
N SER A 95 -16.60 -6.50 6.56
CA SER A 95 -18.06 -6.56 6.82
C SER A 95 -18.89 -5.90 5.70
N GLY A 96 -18.37 -5.85 4.47
CA GLY A 96 -18.94 -5.17 3.31
C GLY A 96 -18.06 -5.30 2.06
N PRO A 97 -18.50 -4.77 0.90
CA PRO A 97 -17.83 -4.93 -0.40
C PRO A 97 -16.50 -4.16 -0.52
N LEU A 98 -16.25 -3.19 0.37
CA LEU A 98 -15.02 -2.40 0.43
C LEU A 98 -14.17 -2.76 1.65
N THR A 99 -12.85 -2.64 1.51
CA THR A 99 -11.92 -2.67 2.64
C THR A 99 -12.02 -1.37 3.44
N GLY A 100 -11.51 -1.38 4.69
CA GLY A 100 -11.47 -0.16 5.52
C GLY A 100 -10.73 0.99 4.83
N ARG A 101 -9.64 0.67 4.12
CA ARG A 101 -8.86 1.65 3.37
C ARG A 101 -9.60 2.23 2.17
N GLU A 102 -10.31 1.39 1.43
CA GLU A 102 -11.14 1.84 0.31
C GLU A 102 -12.27 2.76 0.78
N VAL A 103 -12.86 2.48 1.95
CA VAL A 103 -13.83 3.38 2.59
C VAL A 103 -13.20 4.74 2.86
N GLU A 104 -12.03 4.81 3.49
CA GLU A 104 -11.33 6.09 3.74
C GLU A 104 -11.08 6.89 2.45
N VAL A 105 -10.55 6.23 1.41
CA VAL A 105 -10.32 6.86 0.09
C VAL A 105 -11.63 7.41 -0.49
N LEU A 106 -12.71 6.62 -0.43
CA LEU A 106 -14.02 7.03 -0.92
C LEU A 106 -14.57 8.26 -0.18
N ARG A 107 -14.41 8.34 1.15
CA ARG A 107 -14.81 9.52 1.94
C ARG A 107 -14.06 10.78 1.50
N LEU A 108 -12.75 10.68 1.32
CA LEU A 108 -11.93 11.82 0.91
C LEU A 108 -12.22 12.27 -0.53
N VAL A 109 -12.57 11.34 -1.41
CA VAL A 109 -13.08 11.64 -2.75
C VAL A 109 -14.40 12.41 -2.66
N ALA A 110 -15.31 11.97 -1.80
CA ALA A 110 -16.60 12.63 -1.59
C ALA A 110 -16.45 14.04 -0.98
N ALA A 111 -15.40 14.25 -0.17
CA ALA A 111 -14.97 15.56 0.33
C ALA A 111 -14.25 16.43 -0.73
N GLY A 112 -14.14 15.98 -1.98
CA GLY A 112 -13.57 16.75 -3.08
C GLY A 112 -12.04 16.79 -3.14
N LYS A 113 -11.33 15.99 -2.34
CA LYS A 113 -9.86 15.97 -2.35
C LYS A 113 -9.34 15.36 -3.66
N THR A 114 -8.18 15.78 -4.15
CA THR A 114 -7.52 15.16 -5.32
C THR A 114 -6.71 13.93 -4.91
N ASN A 115 -6.31 13.06 -5.85
CA ASN A 115 -5.46 11.91 -5.52
C ASN A 115 -4.15 12.31 -4.82
N LYS A 116 -3.58 13.47 -5.18
CA LYS A 116 -2.43 14.09 -4.51
C LYS A 116 -2.70 14.40 -3.05
N MET A 117 -3.82 15.06 -2.76
CA MET A 117 -4.22 15.41 -1.39
C MET A 117 -4.52 14.16 -0.56
N ILE A 118 -5.24 13.20 -1.14
CA ILE A 118 -5.55 11.92 -0.50
C ILE A 118 -4.26 11.17 -0.18
N GLY A 119 -3.31 11.11 -1.12
CA GLY A 119 -2.02 10.48 -0.91
C GLY A 119 -1.23 11.11 0.23
N ALA A 120 -1.22 12.44 0.31
CA ALA A 120 -0.56 13.15 1.39
C ALA A 120 -1.19 12.85 2.77
N GLU A 121 -2.52 12.88 2.87
CA GLU A 121 -3.25 12.65 4.12
C GLU A 121 -3.18 11.21 4.59
N LEU A 122 -3.30 10.27 3.66
CA LEU A 122 -3.24 8.84 3.94
C LEU A 122 -1.80 8.31 3.98
N THR A 123 -0.81 9.18 3.76
CA THR A 123 0.63 8.84 3.68
C THR A 123 0.91 7.75 2.63
N ILE A 124 0.23 7.77 1.48
CA ILE A 124 0.41 6.85 0.34
C ILE A 124 0.72 7.59 -0.96
N SER A 125 1.21 6.87 -1.98
CA SER A 125 1.48 7.50 -3.28
C SER A 125 0.19 7.76 -4.05
N GLU A 126 0.20 8.76 -4.94
CA GLU A 126 -0.92 9.04 -5.85
C GLU A 126 -1.30 7.82 -6.69
N LYS A 127 -0.31 7.01 -7.09
CA LYS A 127 -0.51 5.75 -7.80
C LYS A 127 -1.27 4.72 -6.95
N THR A 128 -1.01 4.67 -5.65
CA THR A 128 -1.72 3.79 -4.71
C THR A 128 -3.17 4.25 -4.57
N VAL A 129 -3.40 5.57 -4.44
CA VAL A 129 -4.76 6.14 -4.46
C VAL A 129 -5.50 5.80 -5.76
N ALA A 130 -4.83 5.91 -6.91
CA ALA A 130 -5.42 5.55 -8.20
C ALA A 130 -5.80 4.06 -8.27
N ARG A 131 -4.97 3.16 -7.72
CA ARG A 131 -5.33 1.72 -7.62
C ARG A 131 -6.56 1.53 -6.75
N HIS A 132 -6.61 2.13 -5.56
CA HIS A 132 -7.80 2.03 -4.70
C HIS A 132 -9.06 2.54 -5.41
N MET A 133 -8.96 3.66 -6.14
CA MET A 133 -10.07 4.17 -6.95
C MET A 133 -10.53 3.16 -8.00
N SER A 134 -9.60 2.50 -8.71
CA SER A 134 -9.94 1.44 -9.66
C SER A 134 -10.63 0.25 -8.97
N ASN A 135 -10.13 -0.18 -7.82
CA ASN A 135 -10.74 -1.29 -7.06
C ASN A 135 -12.14 -0.93 -6.56
N ILE A 136 -12.33 0.29 -6.04
CA ILE A 136 -13.64 0.82 -5.62
C ILE A 136 -14.61 0.81 -6.80
N PHE A 137 -14.17 1.31 -7.96
CA PHE A 137 -14.99 1.31 -9.18
C PHE A 137 -15.41 -0.09 -9.59
N THR A 138 -14.48 -1.06 -9.56
CA THR A 138 -14.81 -2.45 -9.87
C THR A 138 -15.75 -3.06 -8.83
N LYS A 139 -15.48 -2.88 -7.53
CA LYS A 139 -16.26 -3.48 -6.43
C LYS A 139 -17.66 -2.92 -6.32
N LEU A 140 -17.84 -1.63 -6.63
CA LEU A 140 -19.14 -0.94 -6.58
C LEU A 140 -19.82 -0.83 -7.94
N ASN A 141 -19.21 -1.35 -9.01
CA ASN A 141 -19.66 -1.21 -10.39
C ASN A 141 -19.90 0.26 -10.81
N LEU A 142 -18.93 1.12 -10.48
CA LEU A 142 -18.94 2.55 -10.81
C LEU A 142 -17.97 2.85 -11.95
N THR A 143 -18.25 3.91 -12.71
CA THR A 143 -17.46 4.25 -13.92
C THR A 143 -16.73 5.58 -13.80
N SER A 144 -16.96 6.36 -12.74
CA SER A 144 -16.37 7.69 -12.61
C SER A 144 -16.21 8.14 -11.16
N ARG A 145 -15.33 9.15 -10.98
CA ARG A 145 -15.15 9.83 -9.69
C ARG A 145 -16.45 10.48 -9.20
N ALA A 146 -17.23 11.07 -10.10
CA ALA A 146 -18.50 11.68 -9.77
C ALA A 146 -19.52 10.62 -9.27
N ALA A 147 -19.56 9.45 -9.92
CA ALA A 147 -20.39 8.33 -9.46
C ALA A 147 -19.97 7.83 -8.07
N ALA A 148 -18.67 7.78 -7.77
CA ALA A 148 -18.17 7.45 -6.43
C ALA A 148 -18.54 8.50 -5.38
N THR A 149 -18.45 9.79 -5.71
CA THR A 149 -18.94 10.86 -4.82
C THR A 149 -20.43 10.70 -4.55
N ALA A 150 -21.27 10.50 -5.57
CA ALA A 150 -22.71 10.31 -5.41
C ALA A 150 -23.04 9.10 -4.53
N TYR A 151 -22.39 7.95 -4.79
CA TYR A 151 -22.54 6.74 -3.98
C TYR A 151 -22.25 7.01 -2.49
N ALA A 152 -21.17 7.73 -2.18
CA ALA A 152 -20.80 8.05 -0.79
C ALA A 152 -21.85 8.93 -0.08
N TYR A 153 -22.48 9.88 -0.79
CA TYR A 153 -23.59 10.67 -0.25
C TYR A 153 -24.83 9.81 0.03
N GLU A 154 -25.23 8.96 -0.92
CA GLU A 154 -26.39 8.08 -0.79
C GLU A 154 -26.26 7.11 0.41
N HIS A 155 -25.04 6.64 0.66
CA HIS A 155 -24.73 5.70 1.75
C HIS A 155 -24.27 6.39 3.04
N LYS A 156 -24.40 7.73 3.13
CA LYS A 156 -24.08 8.53 4.34
C LYS A 156 -22.65 8.32 4.85
N MET A 157 -21.67 8.28 3.95
CA MET A 157 -20.26 8.03 4.26
C MET A 157 -19.44 9.32 4.49
N LEU A 158 -20.07 10.43 4.90
CA LEU A 158 -19.45 11.75 5.07
C LEU A 158 -19.26 12.11 6.54
#